data_AF-A0A3D4DKD0-F1
#
_entry.id   AF-A0A3D4DKD0-F1
#
_cell.length_a   1.000
_cell.length_b   1.000
_cell.length_c   1.000
_cell.angle_alpha   90.00
_cell.angle_beta   90.00
_cell.angle_gamma   90.00
#
_symmetry.space_group_name_H-M   'P 1'
#
loop_
_entity.id
_entity.type
_entity.pdbx_description
1 polymer ?
#
loop_
_entity_poly.entity_id
_entity_poly.type
_entity_poly.pdbx_seq_one_letter_code
_entity_poly.pdbx_strand_id
1 'polypeptide(L)'
;MALPSGRLVTFHDSIRDDAGETLRFRFLEPDLGMVVEFVPYASLEADMRFLCEIYALDRLDGAASTQIFISISDRPVEFGTQDPDAAQVFEAYRPEDGACIWEGF
;
A
#
# COMPACT_ATOMS: atom_id res chain seq x y z
N MET A 1 -11.50 -2.64 4.90
CA MET A 1 -11.71 -2.35 3.48
C MET A 1 -11.63 -3.68 2.73
N ALA A 2 -12.64 -3.97 1.92
CA ALA A 2 -12.66 -5.17 1.09
C ALA A 2 -11.83 -4.94 -0.17
N LEU A 3 -11.04 -5.95 -0.53
CA LEU A 3 -10.17 -5.96 -1.70
C LEU A 3 -10.80 -6.78 -2.84
N PRO A 4 -10.40 -6.55 -4.10
CA PRO A 4 -10.86 -7.33 -5.26
C PRO A 4 -10.68 -8.85 -5.11
N SER A 5 -9.62 -9.29 -4.44
CA SER A 5 -9.37 -10.71 -4.12
C SER A 5 -10.35 -11.32 -3.10
N GLY A 6 -11.20 -10.52 -2.47
CA GLY A 6 -12.05 -10.92 -1.35
C GLY A 6 -11.38 -10.82 0.02
N ARG A 7 -10.10 -10.43 0.07
CA ARG A 7 -9.37 -10.15 1.31
C ARG A 7 -9.88 -8.88 2.00
N LEU A 8 -9.52 -8.73 3.28
CA LEU A 8 -9.90 -7.59 4.11
C LEU A 8 -8.66 -6.97 4.74
N VAL A 9 -8.49 -5.66 4.51
CA VAL A 9 -7.43 -4.88 5.15
C VAL A 9 -8.01 -3.79 6.05
N THR A 10 -7.27 -3.36 7.06
CA THR A 10 -7.61 -2.22 7.90
C THR A 10 -6.61 -1.09 7.66
N PHE A 11 -7.07 0.14 7.47
CA PHE A 11 -6.16 1.28 7.39
C PHE A 11 -5.43 1.47 8.72
N HIS A 12 -4.10 1.60 8.67
CA HIS A 12 -3.26 1.85 9.85
C HIS A 12 -3.01 3.34 10.02
N ASP A 13 -2.27 3.92 9.07
CA ASP A 13 -1.95 5.35 9.02
C ASP A 13 -1.39 5.74 7.64
N SER A 14 -1.04 7.02 7.51
CA SER A 14 -0.36 7.56 6.35
C SER A 14 0.83 8.41 6.77
N ILE A 15 1.94 8.31 6.03
CA ILE A 15 3.18 9.03 6.31
C ILE A 15 3.58 9.81 5.07
N ARG A 16 3.81 11.11 5.24
CA ARG A 16 4.42 11.96 4.23
C ARG A 16 5.90 12.09 4.55
N ASP A 17 6.77 11.93 3.55
CA ASP A 17 8.20 12.20 3.76
C ASP A 17 8.44 13.71 3.98
N ASP A 18 9.57 14.06 4.58
CA ASP A 18 9.91 15.43 4.92
C ASP A 18 10.12 16.34 3.69
N ALA A 19 10.40 15.76 2.52
CA ALA A 19 10.50 16.47 1.24
C ALA A 19 9.11 16.75 0.62
N GLY A 20 8.06 16.08 1.10
CA GLY A 20 6.70 16.13 0.57
C GLY A 20 6.50 15.32 -0.72
N GLU A 21 7.52 14.60 -1.17
CA GLU A 21 7.59 13.94 -2.48
C GLU A 21 6.98 12.54 -2.45
N THR A 22 6.91 11.92 -1.27
CA THR A 22 6.31 10.59 -1.09
C THR A 22 5.19 10.62 -0.06
N LEU A 23 4.08 9.94 -0.37
CA LEU A 23 3.00 9.65 0.56
C LEU A 23 2.80 8.14 0.66
N ARG A 24 2.94 7.61 1.87
CA ARG A 24 2.84 6.19 2.17
C ARG A 24 1.50 5.96 2.86
N PHE A 25 0.72 5.01 2.37
CA PHE A 25 -0.50 4.54 3.01
C PHE A 25 -0.28 3.11 3.49
N ARG A 26 -0.47 2.90 4.78
CA ARG A 26 -0.17 1.63 5.44
C ARG A 26 -1.46 0.97 5.88
N PHE A 27 -1.56 -0.32 5.60
CA PHE A 27 -2.71 -1.15 5.90
C PHE A 27 -2.28 -2.40 6.66
N LEU A 28 -3.22 -2.99 7.40
CA LEU A 28 -3.02 -4.20 8.18
C LEU A 28 -3.91 -5.33 7.70
N GLU A 29 -3.34 -6.53 7.62
CA GLU A 29 -4.03 -7.79 7.39
C GLU A 29 -3.36 -8.89 8.22
N PRO A 30 -3.92 -9.26 9.39
CA PRO A 30 -3.27 -10.16 10.33
C PRO A 30 -2.79 -11.50 9.75
N ASP A 31 -3.48 -12.00 8.71
CA ASP A 31 -3.14 -13.26 8.06
C ASP A 31 -2.17 -13.10 6.86
N LEU A 32 -1.57 -11.91 6.66
CA LEU A 32 -0.76 -11.61 5.48
C LEU A 32 0.37 -12.62 5.26
N GLY A 33 1.00 -13.13 6.34
CA GLY A 33 2.05 -14.14 6.25
C GLY A 33 1.60 -15.41 5.51
N MET A 34 0.37 -15.89 5.76
CA MET A 34 -0.20 -17.01 5.00
C MET A 34 -0.64 -16.57 3.61
N VAL A 35 -1.21 -15.38 3.49
CA VAL A 35 -1.67 -14.85 2.20
C VAL A 35 -0.55 -14.81 1.17
N VAL A 36 0.63 -14.30 1.53
CA VAL A 36 1.76 -14.20 0.59
C VAL A 36 2.32 -15.55 0.14
N GLU A 37 2.07 -16.62 0.91
CA GLU A 37 2.46 -17.99 0.54
C GLU A 37 1.49 -18.62 -0.46
N PHE A 38 0.19 -18.34 -0.35
CA PHE A 38 -0.86 -19.07 -1.10
C PHE A 38 -1.54 -18.23 -2.19
N VAL A 39 -1.48 -16.91 -2.12
CA VAL A 39 -2.14 -16.01 -3.07
C VAL A 39 -1.16 -15.65 -4.20
N PRO A 40 -1.56 -15.80 -5.47
CA PRO A 40 -0.72 -15.39 -6.60
C PRO A 40 -0.36 -13.91 -6.52
N TYR A 41 0.89 -13.58 -6.84
CA TYR A 41 1.37 -12.20 -6.83
C TYR A 41 0.49 -11.25 -7.67
N ALA A 42 -0.03 -11.68 -8.82
CA ALA A 42 -0.95 -10.86 -9.64
C ALA A 42 -2.24 -10.45 -8.90
N SER A 43 -2.71 -11.26 -7.94
CA SER A 43 -3.84 -10.88 -7.07
C SER A 43 -3.42 -9.88 -6.00
N LEU A 44 -2.24 -10.04 -5.42
CA LEU A 44 -1.65 -9.07 -4.48
C LEU A 44 -1.46 -7.70 -5.15
N GLU A 45 -0.90 -7.69 -6.36
CA GLU A 45 -0.68 -6.48 -7.16
C GLU A 45 -2.01 -5.77 -7.48
N ALA A 46 -3.04 -6.53 -7.90
CA ALA A 46 -4.36 -5.98 -8.19
C ALA A 46 -5.02 -5.37 -6.95
N ASP A 47 -4.88 -6.00 -5.78
CA ASP A 47 -5.37 -5.47 -4.52
C ASP A 47 -4.66 -4.16 -4.11
N MET A 48 -3.34 -4.11 -4.27
CA MET A 48 -2.54 -2.92 -3.92
C MET A 48 -2.82 -1.76 -4.88
N ARG A 49 -3.01 -2.04 -6.17
CA ARG A 49 -3.45 -1.02 -7.15
C ARG A 49 -4.83 -0.49 -6.79
N PHE A 50 -5.76 -1.36 -6.41
CA PHE A 50 -7.10 -0.95 -5.96
C PHE A 50 -7.03 -0.02 -4.74
N LEU A 51 -6.20 -0.33 -3.74
CA LEU A 51 -5.99 0.55 -2.60
C LEU A 51 -5.43 1.91 -3.02
N CYS A 52 -4.51 1.93 -3.98
CA CYS A 52 -4.00 3.18 -4.53
C CYS A 52 -5.12 4.00 -5.20
N GLU A 53 -5.84 3.40 -6.14
CA GLU A 53 -6.85 4.09 -6.96
C GLU A 53 -8.05 4.55 -6.15
N ILE A 54 -8.55 3.73 -5.23
CA ILE A 54 -9.81 3.97 -4.51
C ILE A 54 -9.60 4.68 -3.16
N TYR A 55 -8.42 4.56 -2.55
CA TYR A 55 -8.17 5.16 -1.25
C TYR A 55 -7.13 6.28 -1.29
N ALA A 56 -5.99 6.04 -1.96
CA ALA A 56 -4.86 6.96 -1.91
C ALA A 56 -5.07 8.21 -2.77
N LEU A 57 -5.58 8.06 -4.00
CA LEU A 57 -5.78 9.18 -4.93
C LEU A 57 -6.68 10.28 -4.36
N ASP A 58 -7.78 9.89 -3.71
CA ASP A 58 -8.72 10.81 -3.06
C ASP A 58 -8.10 11.64 -1.91
N ARG A 59 -6.90 11.24 -1.43
CA ARG A 59 -6.21 11.83 -0.27
C ARG A 59 -4.93 12.57 -0.65
N LEU A 60 -4.71 12.84 -1.95
CA LEU A 60 -3.51 13.52 -2.42
C LEU A 60 -3.49 15.04 -2.16
N ASP A 61 -4.56 15.66 -1.64
CA ASP A 61 -4.65 17.11 -1.37
C ASP A 61 -4.20 18.01 -2.57
N GLY A 62 -4.27 17.50 -3.80
CA GLY A 62 -3.82 18.21 -5.01
C GLY A 62 -2.30 18.18 -5.26
N ALA A 63 -1.54 17.40 -4.50
CA ALA A 63 -0.10 17.19 -4.72
C ALA A 63 0.13 16.29 -5.95
N ALA A 64 0.25 16.92 -7.12
CA ALA A 64 0.41 16.25 -8.41
C ALA A 64 1.75 15.48 -8.57
N SER A 65 2.72 15.70 -7.68
CA SER A 65 4.08 15.14 -7.77
C SER A 65 4.41 14.15 -6.67
N THR A 66 3.41 13.59 -5.98
CA THR A 66 3.66 12.69 -4.86
C THR A 66 3.68 11.23 -5.33
N GLN A 67 4.82 10.56 -5.17
CA GLN A 67 4.92 9.10 -5.29
C GLN A 67 4.10 8.46 -4.17
N ILE A 68 3.23 7.51 -4.51
CA ILE A 68 2.40 6.79 -3.55
C ILE A 68 3.06 5.46 -3.23
N PHE A 69 3.22 5.16 -1.96
CA PHE A 69 3.49 3.79 -1.51
C PHE A 69 2.25 3.21 -0.86
N ILE A 70 1.86 2.03 -1.30
CA ILE A 70 0.89 1.20 -0.60
C ILE A 70 1.65 0.08 0.07
N SER A 71 1.45 -0.10 1.38
CA SER A 71 2.00 -1.25 2.11
C SER A 71 0.93 -1.96 2.91
N ILE A 72 0.95 -3.29 2.89
CA ILE A 72 0.14 -4.14 3.76
C ILE A 72 1.10 -4.89 4.68
N SER A 73 0.82 -4.91 5.97
CA SER A 73 1.56 -5.68 6.98
C SER A 73 0.64 -6.55 7.82
N ASP A 74 1.16 -7.64 8.38
CA ASP A 74 0.39 -8.44 9.34
C ASP A 74 0.21 -7.77 10.70
N ARG A 75 1.12 -6.86 11.06
CA ARG A 75 1.12 -6.10 12.31
C ARG A 75 1.67 -4.69 12.10
N PRO A 76 1.42 -3.76 13.03
CA PRO A 76 2.06 -2.44 13.00
C PRO A 76 3.58 -2.55 13.00
N VAL A 77 4.23 -1.85 12.08
CA VAL A 77 5.69 -1.71 12.00
C VAL A 77 6.05 -0.24 12.17
N GLU A 78 7.01 0.07 13.03
CA GLU A 78 7.48 1.44 13.21
C GLU A 78 8.13 1.95 11.92
N PHE A 79 7.85 3.19 11.54
CA PHE A 79 8.38 3.72 10.30
C PHE A 79 9.90 3.92 10.39
N GLY A 80 10.61 3.52 9.34
CA GLY A 80 12.08 3.62 9.29
C GLY A 80 12.81 2.52 10.06
N THR A 81 12.07 1.56 10.66
CA THR A 81 12.66 0.39 11.31
C THR A 81 12.42 -0.86 10.48
N GLN A 82 13.27 -1.87 10.67
CA GLN A 82 13.08 -3.20 10.11
C GLN A 82 12.51 -4.11 11.20
N ASP A 83 11.43 -4.81 10.87
CA ASP A 83 10.88 -5.89 11.69
C ASP A 83 10.95 -7.19 10.86
N PRO A 84 11.93 -8.07 11.12
CA PRO A 84 12.10 -9.31 10.35
C PRO A 84 11.00 -10.34 10.60
N ASP A 85 10.22 -10.19 11.67
CA ASP A 85 9.15 -11.10 12.01
C ASP A 85 7.81 -10.68 11.38
N ALA A 86 7.71 -9.44 10.88
CA ALA A 86 6.51 -8.90 10.23
C ALA A 86 6.46 -9.29 8.75
N ALA A 87 5.40 -9.99 8.36
CA ALA A 87 5.10 -10.11 6.93
C ALA A 87 4.68 -8.73 6.41
N GLN A 88 5.31 -8.28 5.33
CA GLN A 88 4.98 -7.01 4.69
C GLN A 88 5.16 -7.12 3.17
N VAL A 89 4.22 -6.53 2.44
CA VAL A 89 4.34 -6.27 1.00
C VAL A 89 4.16 -4.79 0.76
N PHE A 90 4.85 -4.25 -0.24
CA PHE A 90 4.70 -2.86 -0.64
C PHE A 90 4.84 -2.71 -2.15
N GLU A 91 4.11 -1.75 -2.70
CA GLU A 91 4.22 -1.32 -4.10
C GLU A 91 4.33 0.21 -4.14
N ALA A 92 5.07 0.71 -5.13
CA ALA A 92 5.12 2.12 -5.47
C ALA A 92 4.28 2.41 -6.73
N TYR A 93 3.58 3.55 -6.67
CA TYR A 93 2.76 4.05 -7.76
C TYR A 93 3.02 5.53 -8.00
N ARG A 94 2.97 5.90 -9.27
CA ARG A 94 2.86 7.29 -9.70
C ARG A 94 1.41 7.60 -10.08
N PRO A 95 0.79 8.60 -9.45
CA PRO A 95 -0.52 9.09 -9.86
C PRO A 95 -0.47 9.67 -11.27
N GLU A 96 -1.36 9.23 -12.16
CA GLU A 96 -1.51 9.79 -13.50
C GLU A 96 -2.96 9.65 -13.96
N ASP A 97 -3.61 10.78 -14.30
CA ASP A 97 -4.98 10.83 -14.84
C ASP A 97 -6.03 10.01 -14.05
N GLY A 98 -5.92 9.98 -12.72
CA GLY A 98 -6.83 9.23 -11.85
C GLY A 98 -6.55 7.73 -11.78
N ALA A 99 -5.41 7.28 -12.31
CA ALA A 99 -4.90 5.93 -12.19
C ALA A 99 -3.60 5.89 -11.38
N CYS A 100 -3.24 4.69 -10.93
CA CYS A 100 -1.98 4.44 -10.26
C CYS A 100 -1.05 3.62 -11.15
N ILE A 101 -0.06 4.28 -11.76
CA ILE A 101 0.92 3.64 -12.62
C ILE A 101 1.97 2.98 -11.74
N TRP A 102 2.09 1.66 -11.84
CA TRP A 102 3.08 0.90 -11.08
C TRP A 102 4.50 1.32 -11.50
N GLU A 103 5.33 1.71 -10.54
CA GLU A 103 6.72 2.09 -10.79
C GLU A 103 7.73 1.03 -10.34
N GLY A 104 7.24 -0.03 -9.67
CA GLY A 104 8.02 -1.21 -9.33
C GLY A 104 9.17 -0.99 -8.37
N PHE A 105 9.67 -2.11 -7.87
CA PHE A 105 10.95 -2.26 -7.19
C PHE A 105 11.69 -3.46 -7.76
#